data_AF-A0A962WXN5-F1
#
_entry.id   AF-A0A962WXN5-F1
#
_cell.length_a   1.000
_cell.length_b   1.000
_cell.length_c   1.000
_cell.angle_alpha   90.00
_cell.angle_beta   90.00
_cell.angle_gamma   90.00
#
_symmetry.space_group_name_H-M   'P 1'
#
loop_
_entity.id
_entity.type
_entity.pdbx_description
1 polymer ?
#
loop_
_entity_poly.entity_id
_entity_poly.type
_entity_poly.pdbx_seq_one_letter_code
_entity_poly.pdbx_strand_id
1 'polypeptide(L)'
;KINTNDELRQKFVDQTVPQAEYLGLSIPDENLKWNEEKQGYDFSEPDWSEFFEVIKGNGPCNRERLGARVEAWEEGEWFRDGLNAYAEKAAKRRESARQAAQ
;
A
#
# COMPACT_ATOMS: atom_id res chain seq x y z
N LYS A 1 22.07 1.50 4.23
CA LYS A 1 20.79 0.77 3.97
C LYS A 1 20.56 -0.15 5.16
N ILE A 2 19.42 -0.02 5.85
CA ILE A 2 19.08 -0.74 7.08
C ILE A 2 18.37 -2.05 6.67
N ASN A 3 19.09 -2.99 6.07
CA ASN A 3 18.60 -4.29 5.54
C ASN A 3 18.10 -4.33 4.08
N THR A 4 18.25 -5.50 3.44
CA THR A 4 17.79 -5.83 2.08
C THR A 4 16.37 -6.40 2.08
N ASN A 5 15.71 -6.48 0.91
CA ASN A 5 14.37 -7.06 0.81
C ASN A 5 14.33 -8.53 1.27
N ASP A 6 15.35 -9.31 0.92
CA ASP A 6 15.42 -10.73 1.28
C ASP A 6 15.65 -10.90 2.80
N GLU A 7 16.47 -10.04 3.40
CA GLU A 7 16.66 -10.03 4.86
C GLU A 7 15.37 -9.68 5.61
N LEU A 8 14.55 -8.77 5.08
CA LEU A 8 13.25 -8.45 5.68
C LEU A 8 12.26 -9.59 5.50
N ARG A 9 12.29 -10.27 4.34
CA ARG A 9 11.44 -11.44 4.07
C ARG A 9 11.78 -12.59 5.03
N GLN A 10 13.06 -12.90 5.21
CA GLN A 10 13.50 -13.93 6.14
C GLN A 10 13.01 -13.65 7.56
N LYS A 11 13.25 -12.43 8.07
CA LYS A 11 12.77 -12.01 9.40
C LYS A 11 11.25 -12.12 9.55
N PHE A 12 10.50 -11.77 8.51
CA PHE A 12 9.05 -11.88 8.52
C PHE A 12 8.59 -13.34 8.64
N VAL A 13 9.19 -14.25 7.86
CA VAL A 13 8.84 -15.68 7.92
C VAL A 13 9.18 -16.23 9.31
N ASP A 14 10.41 -15.99 9.80
CA ASP A 14 10.86 -16.52 11.11
C ASP A 14 9.95 -16.08 12.27
N GLN A 15 9.38 -14.87 12.20
CA GLN A 15 8.46 -14.36 13.21
C GLN A 15 7.02 -14.85 13.02
N THR A 16 6.58 -15.07 11.79
CA THR A 16 5.17 -15.35 11.47
C THR A 16 4.85 -16.85 11.57
N VAL A 17 5.78 -17.74 11.24
CA VAL A 17 5.55 -19.20 11.30
C VAL A 17 5.14 -19.65 12.71
N PRO A 18 5.83 -19.26 13.81
CA PRO A 18 5.42 -19.63 15.16
C PRO A 18 4.06 -19.04 15.56
N GLN A 19 3.69 -17.87 15.02
CA GLN A 19 2.37 -17.27 15.25
C GLN A 19 1.26 -18.07 14.55
N ALA A 20 1.50 -18.53 13.32
CA ALA A 20 0.57 -19.39 12.59
C ALA A 20 0.39 -20.73 13.31
N GLU A 21 1.48 -21.35 13.77
CA GLU A 21 1.44 -22.59 14.56
C GLU A 21 0.68 -22.39 15.87
N TYR A 22 0.91 -21.28 16.58
CA TYR A 22 0.18 -20.93 17.80
C TYR A 22 -1.34 -20.79 17.57
N LEU A 23 -1.73 -20.27 16.41
CA LEU A 23 -3.13 -20.15 15.99
C LEU A 23 -3.71 -21.45 15.42
N GLY A 24 -2.92 -22.51 15.28
CA GLY A 24 -3.33 -23.78 14.67
C GLY A 24 -3.57 -23.68 13.17
N LEU A 25 -2.93 -22.72 12.49
CA LEU A 25 -3.03 -22.52 11.05
C LEU A 25 -1.92 -23.27 10.30
N SER A 26 -2.24 -23.79 9.12
CA SER A 26 -1.26 -24.37 8.19
C SER A 26 -0.83 -23.33 7.16
N ILE A 27 0.47 -23.19 6.94
CA ILE A 27 1.01 -22.33 5.87
C ILE A 27 1.08 -23.15 4.57
N PRO A 28 0.55 -22.62 3.44
CA PRO A 28 0.51 -23.34 2.18
C PRO A 28 1.87 -23.29 1.45
N ASP A 29 2.92 -23.81 2.07
CA ASP A 29 4.25 -24.01 1.46
C ASP A 29 4.81 -25.36 1.90
N GLU A 30 4.96 -26.29 0.94
CA GLU A 30 5.44 -27.64 1.19
C GLU A 30 6.93 -27.70 1.59
N ASN A 31 7.72 -26.69 1.20
CA ASN A 31 9.14 -26.63 1.50
C ASN A 31 9.45 -25.88 2.79
N LEU A 32 8.41 -25.36 3.48
CA LEU A 32 8.59 -24.60 4.71
C LEU A 32 9.09 -25.50 5.83
N LYS A 33 10.32 -25.28 6.29
CA LYS A 33 10.93 -26.08 7.37
C LYS A 33 11.92 -25.28 8.18
N TRP A 34 11.98 -25.56 9.48
CA TRP A 34 13.02 -25.01 10.34
C TRP A 34 14.39 -25.56 9.95
N ASN A 35 15.36 -24.66 9.78
CA ASN A 35 16.75 -24.98 9.48
C ASN A 35 17.63 -24.60 10.69
N GLU A 36 18.13 -25.62 11.39
CA GLU A 36 18.95 -25.43 12.61
C GLU A 36 20.28 -24.72 12.33
N GLU A 37 20.89 -24.90 11.15
CA GLU A 37 22.17 -24.28 10.80
C GLU A 37 22.04 -22.77 10.56
N LYS A 38 20.92 -22.36 9.95
CA LYS A 38 20.62 -20.95 9.68
C LYS A 38 19.92 -20.26 10.86
N GLN A 39 19.43 -21.03 11.83
CA GLN A 39 18.50 -20.57 12.88
C GLN A 39 17.30 -19.79 12.30
N GLY A 40 16.73 -20.31 11.22
CA GLY A 40 15.60 -19.70 10.52
C GLY A 40 14.86 -20.72 9.65
N TYR A 41 13.73 -20.33 9.08
CA TYR A 41 12.95 -21.20 8.20
C TYR A 41 13.45 -21.11 6.76
N ASP A 42 13.66 -22.26 6.13
CA ASP A 42 13.73 -22.35 4.67
C ASP A 42 12.30 -22.30 4.11
N PHE A 43 12.07 -21.54 3.04
CA PHE A 43 10.78 -21.38 2.38
C PHE A 43 10.97 -21.33 0.85
N SER A 44 9.90 -21.61 0.11
CA SER A 44 9.92 -21.58 -1.36
C SER A 44 10.08 -20.16 -1.91
N GLU A 45 10.77 -20.01 -3.03
CA GLU A 45 10.79 -18.74 -3.76
C GLU A 45 9.38 -18.39 -4.28
N PRO A 46 8.99 -17.10 -4.28
CA PRO A 46 7.72 -16.66 -4.84
C PRO A 46 7.65 -16.94 -6.35
N ASP A 47 6.43 -17.01 -6.90
CA ASP A 47 6.25 -16.87 -8.34
C ASP A 47 6.58 -15.44 -8.77
N TRP A 48 7.82 -15.26 -9.21
CA TRP A 48 8.31 -13.98 -9.69
C TRP A 48 7.60 -13.52 -10.96
N SER A 49 7.08 -14.44 -11.79
CA SER A 49 6.34 -14.09 -13.00
C SER A 49 5.01 -13.45 -12.64
N GLU A 50 4.25 -14.08 -11.73
CA GLU A 50 3.01 -13.50 -11.18
C GLU A 50 3.28 -12.14 -10.53
N PHE A 51 4.32 -12.05 -9.67
CA PHE A 51 4.69 -10.82 -8.99
C PHE A 51 4.90 -9.65 -9.96
N PHE A 52 5.65 -9.88 -11.06
CA PHE A 52 5.88 -8.83 -12.05
C PHE A 52 4.63 -8.49 -12.87
N GLU A 53 3.75 -9.45 -13.15
CA GLU A 53 2.47 -9.16 -13.82
C GLU A 53 1.55 -8.31 -12.95
N VAL A 54 1.46 -8.60 -11.65
CA VAL A 54 0.70 -7.79 -10.69
C VAL A 54 1.24 -6.37 -10.62
N ILE A 55 2.56 -6.18 -10.58
CA ILE A 55 3.19 -4.85 -10.57
C ILE A 55 2.86 -4.07 -11.85
N LYS A 56 2.86 -4.73 -13.01
CA LYS A 56 2.53 -4.09 -14.30
C LYS A 56 1.06 -3.69 -14.44
N GLY A 57 0.20 -4.11 -13.51
CA GLY A 57 -1.23 -3.80 -13.58
C GLY A 57 -2.10 -4.96 -14.04
N ASN A 58 -1.54 -6.15 -14.26
CA ASN A 58 -2.26 -7.33 -14.74
C ASN A 58 -2.65 -8.31 -13.62
N GLY A 59 -2.67 -7.84 -12.37
CA GLY A 59 -3.12 -8.62 -11.23
C GLY A 59 -4.64 -8.64 -11.08
N PRO A 60 -5.15 -9.49 -10.18
CA PRO A 60 -6.57 -9.83 -10.10
C PRO A 60 -7.49 -8.66 -9.75
N CYS A 61 -6.98 -7.61 -9.10
CA CYS A 61 -7.78 -6.46 -8.66
C CYS A 61 -7.19 -5.10 -9.11
N ASN A 62 -6.21 -5.08 -10.02
CA ASN A 62 -5.49 -3.86 -10.35
C ASN A 62 -6.41 -2.84 -11.06
N ARG A 63 -7.22 -3.33 -12.00
CA ARG A 63 -8.15 -2.50 -12.77
C ARG A 63 -9.25 -1.93 -11.87
N GLU A 64 -9.80 -2.74 -10.98
CA GLU A 64 -10.85 -2.37 -10.03
C GLU A 64 -10.33 -1.34 -9.03
N ARG A 65 -9.12 -1.53 -8.50
CA ARG A 65 -8.50 -0.58 -7.56
C ARG A 65 -8.23 0.78 -8.19
N LEU A 66 -7.72 0.80 -9.42
CA LEU A 66 -7.50 2.05 -10.14
C LEU A 66 -8.83 2.68 -10.54
N GLY A 67 -9.78 1.88 -11.01
CA GLY A 67 -11.15 2.32 -11.35
C GLY A 67 -11.81 3.03 -10.18
N ALA A 68 -11.86 2.40 -9.01
CA ALA A 68 -12.45 3.00 -7.81
C ALA A 68 -11.78 4.33 -7.40
N ARG A 69 -10.46 4.48 -7.62
CA ARG A 69 -9.76 5.74 -7.35
C ARG A 69 -10.05 6.81 -8.39
N VAL A 70 -10.10 6.43 -9.67
CA VAL A 70 -10.43 7.33 -10.77
C VAL A 70 -11.87 7.82 -10.61
N GLU A 71 -12.82 6.93 -10.36
CA GLU A 71 -14.22 7.25 -10.11
C GLU A 71 -14.37 8.21 -8.92
N ALA A 72 -13.79 7.87 -7.75
CA ALA A 72 -13.84 8.76 -6.58
C ALA A 72 -13.18 10.13 -6.85
N TRP A 73 -12.16 10.17 -7.71
CA TRP A 73 -11.57 11.43 -8.14
C TRP A 73 -12.54 12.20 -9.05
N GLU A 74 -12.97 11.62 -10.16
CA GLU A 74 -13.84 12.26 -11.15
C GLU A 74 -15.16 12.73 -10.54
N GLU A 75 -15.87 11.86 -9.82
CA GLU A 75 -17.13 12.20 -9.15
C GLU A 75 -16.94 13.25 -8.04
N GLY A 76 -15.76 13.30 -7.43
CA GLY A 76 -15.40 14.29 -6.42
C GLY A 76 -15.00 15.66 -6.99
N GLU A 77 -14.99 15.86 -8.31
CA GLU A 77 -14.53 17.10 -8.95
C GLU A 77 -15.32 18.33 -8.48
N TRP A 78 -16.64 18.27 -8.54
CA TRP A 78 -17.51 19.38 -8.14
C TRP A 78 -17.26 19.83 -6.70
N PHE A 79 -16.93 18.90 -5.81
CA PHE A 79 -16.67 19.19 -4.41
C PHE A 79 -15.34 19.92 -4.25
N ARG A 80 -14.30 19.46 -4.94
CA ARG A 80 -12.98 20.13 -4.95
C ARG A 80 -13.09 21.52 -5.56
N ASP A 81 -13.84 21.67 -6.64
CA ASP A 81 -14.10 22.98 -7.26
C ASP A 81 -14.88 23.91 -6.34
N GLY A 82 -15.87 23.38 -5.63
CA GLY A 82 -16.61 24.12 -4.60
C GLY A 82 -15.71 24.64 -3.47
N LEU A 83 -14.79 23.81 -2.99
CA LEU A 83 -13.80 24.21 -1.98
C LEU A 83 -12.85 25.29 -2.51
N ASN A 84 -12.36 25.15 -3.74
CA ASN A 84 -11.51 26.14 -4.38
C ASN A 84 -12.22 27.49 -4.54
N ALA A 85 -13.45 27.50 -5.08
CA ALA A 85 -14.24 28.71 -5.26
C ALA A 85 -14.53 29.42 -3.91
N TYR A 86 -14.82 28.64 -2.86
CA TYR A 86 -15.01 29.19 -1.51
C TYR A 86 -13.72 29.84 -0.97
N ALA A 87 -12.58 29.17 -1.13
CA ALA A 87 -11.28 29.67 -0.70
C ALA A 87 -10.89 30.96 -1.44
N GLU A 88 -11.12 31.02 -2.76
CA GLU A 88 -10.90 32.22 -3.57
C GLU A 88 -11.78 33.39 -3.12
N LYS A 89 -13.08 33.16 -2.87
CA LYS A 89 -13.98 34.19 -2.33
C LYS A 89 -13.50 34.70 -0.98
N ALA A 90 -13.03 33.81 -0.11
CA ALA A 90 -12.48 34.19 1.19
C ALA A 90 -11.17 34.97 1.07
N ALA A 91 -10.30 34.65 0.10
CA ALA A 91 -9.09 35.41 -0.19
C ALA A 91 -9.40 36.82 -0.69
N LYS A 92 -10.28 36.95 -1.70
CA LYS A 92 -10.71 38.25 -2.25
C LYS A 92 -11.31 39.15 -1.17
N ARG A 93 -12.19 38.63 -0.31
CA ARG A 93 -12.74 39.42 0.82
C ARG A 93 -11.67 39.93 1.76
N ARG A 94 -10.66 39.10 2.09
CA ARG A 94 -9.53 39.51 2.95
C ARG A 94 -8.70 40.60 2.28
N GLU A 95 -8.46 40.49 0.98
CA GLU A 95 -7.74 41.49 0.21
C GLU A 95 -8.50 42.83 0.15
N SER A 96 -9.78 42.81 -0.18
CA SER A 96 -10.61 44.03 -0.20
C SER A 96 -10.68 44.69 1.18
N ALA A 97 -10.80 43.92 2.26
CA ALA A 97 -10.78 44.46 3.62
C ALA A 97 -9.42 45.10 3.97
N ARG A 98 -8.31 44.52 3.49
CA ARG A 98 -6.97 45.09 3.68
C ARG A 98 -6.78 46.39 2.89
N GLN A 99 -7.31 46.46 1.67
CA GLN A 99 -7.27 47.67 0.85
C GLN A 99 -8.12 48.80 1.43
N ALA A 100 -9.30 48.48 1.99
CA ALA A 100 -10.17 49.47 2.63
C ALA A 100 -9.63 50.01 3.97
N ALA A 101 -8.64 49.33 4.57
CA ALA A 101 -8.00 49.73 5.82
C ALA A 101 -6.70 50.55 5.63
N GLN A 102 -6.27 50.74 4.37
CA GLN A 102 -5.14 51.61 3.98
C GLN A 102 -5.66 52.99 3.58
#